data_AF-A0A1Y6ENQ9-F1
#
_entry.id   AF-A0A1Y6ENQ9-F1
#
_cell.length_a   1.000
_cell.length_b   1.000
_cell.length_c   1.000
_cell.angle_alpha   90.00
_cell.angle_beta   90.00
_cell.angle_gamma   90.00
#
_symmetry.space_group_name_H-M   'P 1'
#
loop_
_entity.id
_entity.type
_entity.pdbx_description
1 polymer ?
#
loop_
_entity_poly.entity_id
_entity_poly.type
_entity_poly.pdbx_seq_one_letter_code
_entity_poly.pdbx_strand_id
1 'polypeptide(L)'
;MIAPLALLAPAALAAAGPASCSEDSARTMTLAEAAAAQAGLCVRLEAIAWNGRLYADVDAIYAGVSIAYRGDAAGRSVRGGPARMAFDPASRDFVDAGSSGAPLAPMPQWLRLTALTARCASVQCAADAAPVLDIVAADRVRDRPVERLLRADVAPAAWKLRPLAADSPWAARFGAAADALFPALRSRDPQQWVPLLGGRWLAAADRARVERLIGARSNPFFAASRAREKPQRVILGWDAATLDVGERALVDAGQVAEAIICWSQHADAERLWPIAAFDADNRPGRPYACARIAYSIRGGEPQWRAFIDQAEGGLAEPQNRGAI
;
A
#
# COMPACT_ATOMS: atom_id res chain seq x y z
N MET A 1 -51.84 -36.76 58.55
CA MET A 1 -50.50 -36.81 57.93
C MET A 1 -50.57 -36.04 56.62
N ILE A 2 -50.06 -34.81 56.61
CA ILE A 2 -50.05 -33.91 55.45
C ILE A 2 -48.59 -33.55 55.23
N ALA A 3 -48.00 -33.99 54.12
CA ALA A 3 -46.63 -33.67 53.74
C ALA A 3 -46.59 -32.29 53.06
N PRO A 4 -45.55 -31.46 53.28
CA PRO A 4 -45.44 -30.19 52.59
C PRO A 4 -44.82 -30.41 51.20
N LEU A 5 -45.51 -29.92 50.16
CA LEU A 5 -44.93 -29.73 48.83
C LEU A 5 -43.90 -28.59 48.90
N ALA A 6 -42.63 -28.93 48.77
CA ALA A 6 -41.57 -27.96 48.49
C ALA A 6 -41.59 -27.61 46.99
N LEU A 7 -41.99 -26.39 46.67
CA LEU A 7 -41.83 -25.78 45.35
C LEU A 7 -40.34 -25.55 45.09
N LEU A 8 -39.73 -26.40 44.24
CA LEU A 8 -38.43 -26.13 43.64
C LEU A 8 -38.61 -25.06 42.57
N ALA A 9 -38.18 -23.83 42.87
CA ALA A 9 -37.99 -22.80 41.86
C ALA A 9 -36.88 -23.23 40.88
N PRO A 10 -37.07 -23.11 39.57
CA PRO A 10 -35.97 -23.30 38.63
C PRO A 10 -34.94 -22.20 38.88
N ALA A 11 -33.73 -22.59 39.26
CA ALA A 11 -32.58 -21.71 39.23
C ALA A 11 -32.42 -21.22 37.78
N ALA A 12 -32.76 -19.95 37.55
CA ALA A 12 -32.44 -19.29 36.31
C ALA A 12 -30.91 -19.35 36.16
N LEU A 13 -30.41 -20.18 35.23
CA LEU A 13 -29.08 -19.99 34.68
C LEU A 13 -29.09 -18.56 34.14
N ALA A 14 -28.42 -17.65 34.84
CA ALA A 14 -28.06 -16.36 34.29
C ALA A 14 -27.30 -16.66 33.00
N ALA A 15 -27.89 -16.31 31.86
CA ALA A 15 -27.18 -16.27 30.60
C ALA A 15 -25.97 -15.38 30.83
N ALA A 16 -24.78 -15.98 30.86
CA ALA A 16 -23.54 -15.22 30.78
C ALA A 16 -23.68 -14.37 29.51
N GLY A 17 -23.70 -13.04 29.65
CA GLY A 17 -23.66 -12.14 28.51
C GLY A 17 -22.46 -12.50 27.62
N PRO A 18 -22.45 -12.09 26.34
CA PRO A 18 -21.34 -12.41 25.45
C PRO A 18 -20.03 -12.04 26.15
N ALA A 19 -19.16 -13.03 26.36
CA ALA A 19 -17.87 -12.82 27.00
C ALA A 19 -17.19 -11.63 26.31
N SER A 20 -16.89 -10.58 27.07
CA SER A 20 -16.26 -9.38 26.52
C SER A 20 -14.95 -9.79 25.87
N CYS A 21 -14.84 -9.62 24.55
CA CYS A 21 -13.63 -9.98 23.84
C CYS A 21 -12.44 -9.22 24.41
N SER A 22 -11.43 -9.95 24.85
CA SER A 22 -10.24 -9.45 25.54
C SER A 22 -9.04 -10.32 25.15
N GLU A 23 -7.84 -9.84 25.41
CA GLU A 23 -6.61 -10.60 25.14
C GLU A 23 -6.60 -11.97 25.83
N ASP A 24 -7.16 -12.07 27.04
CA ASP A 24 -7.21 -13.29 27.84
C ASP A 24 -8.24 -14.31 27.34
N SER A 25 -9.30 -13.84 26.68
CA SER A 25 -10.38 -14.68 26.15
C SER A 25 -10.23 -15.00 24.66
N ALA A 26 -9.23 -14.43 23.98
CA ALA A 26 -9.07 -14.50 22.54
C ALA A 26 -8.35 -15.78 22.09
N ARG A 27 -8.86 -16.42 21.04
CA ARG A 27 -8.20 -17.56 20.40
C ARG A 27 -7.14 -17.07 19.41
N THR A 28 -5.89 -17.55 19.55
CA THR A 28 -4.84 -17.25 18.56
C THR A 28 -5.20 -17.89 17.21
N MET A 29 -5.23 -17.10 16.14
CA MET A 29 -5.53 -17.54 14.78
C MET A 29 -4.69 -16.74 13.76
N THR A 30 -4.55 -17.27 12.55
CA THR A 30 -4.06 -16.50 11.40
C THR A 30 -5.16 -15.61 10.85
N LEU A 31 -4.79 -14.62 10.02
CA LEU A 31 -5.76 -13.75 9.37
C LEU A 31 -6.71 -14.54 8.45
N ALA A 32 -6.20 -15.56 7.74
CA ALA A 32 -6.99 -16.42 6.87
C ALA A 32 -8.00 -17.28 7.64
N GLU A 33 -7.58 -17.88 8.76
CA GLU A 33 -8.49 -18.64 9.62
C GLU A 33 -9.58 -17.75 10.22
N ALA A 34 -9.23 -16.52 10.64
CA ALA A 34 -10.19 -15.55 11.14
C ALA A 34 -11.21 -15.12 10.05
N ALA A 35 -10.77 -15.03 8.79
CA ALA A 35 -11.65 -14.77 7.64
C ALA A 35 -12.69 -15.88 7.41
N ALA A 36 -12.26 -17.13 7.59
CA ALA A 36 -13.08 -18.31 7.40
C ALA A 36 -13.97 -18.62 8.61
N ALA A 37 -13.69 -18.04 9.77
CA ALA A 37 -14.43 -18.28 11.00
C ALA A 37 -15.88 -17.77 10.94
N GLN A 38 -16.70 -18.35 11.83
CA GLN A 38 -18.04 -17.83 12.12
C GLN A 38 -17.93 -16.46 12.78
N ALA A 39 -18.91 -15.59 12.57
CA ALA A 39 -18.96 -14.28 13.21
C ALA A 39 -19.16 -14.41 14.73
N GLY A 40 -18.62 -13.47 15.50
CA GLY A 40 -18.70 -13.41 16.95
C GLY A 40 -17.56 -14.12 17.68
N LEU A 41 -16.58 -14.69 16.98
CA LEU A 41 -15.42 -15.33 17.59
C LEU A 41 -14.40 -14.26 18.02
N CYS A 42 -14.00 -14.27 19.30
CA CYS A 42 -12.91 -13.44 19.79
C CYS A 42 -11.56 -14.06 19.41
N VAL A 43 -10.79 -13.36 18.59
CA VAL A 43 -9.53 -13.83 18.01
C VAL A 43 -8.38 -12.90 18.33
N ARG A 44 -7.19 -13.49 18.42
CA ARG A 44 -5.91 -12.78 18.50
C ARG A 44 -5.05 -13.17 17.32
N LEU A 45 -4.51 -12.19 16.60
CA LEU A 45 -3.72 -12.45 15.40
C LEU A 45 -2.69 -11.34 15.16
N GLU A 46 -1.70 -11.62 14.32
CA GLU A 46 -0.84 -10.58 13.76
C GLU A 46 -1.18 -10.34 12.29
N ALA A 47 -1.17 -9.08 11.88
CA ALA A 47 -1.44 -8.67 10.50
C ALA A 47 -0.71 -7.35 10.18
N ILE A 48 -0.52 -7.06 8.91
CA ILE A 48 -0.06 -5.75 8.45
C ILE A 48 -1.29 -4.88 8.22
N ALA A 49 -1.34 -3.71 8.87
CA ALA A 49 -2.31 -2.67 8.54
C ALA A 49 -1.71 -1.70 7.53
N TRP A 50 -2.42 -1.51 6.41
CA TRP A 50 -2.03 -0.55 5.38
C TRP A 50 -3.24 -0.13 4.54
N ASN A 51 -3.39 1.16 4.24
CA ASN A 51 -4.47 1.72 3.41
C ASN A 51 -5.88 1.22 3.79
N GLY A 52 -6.19 1.19 5.09
CA GLY A 52 -7.47 0.68 5.59
C GLY A 52 -7.80 -0.78 5.25
N ARG A 53 -6.77 -1.61 5.14
CA ARG A 53 -6.84 -3.06 4.96
C ARG A 53 -5.91 -3.78 5.92
N LEU A 54 -6.24 -5.04 6.23
CA LEU A 54 -5.37 -5.98 6.93
C LEU A 54 -4.85 -7.04 5.95
N TYR A 55 -3.55 -7.29 6.00
CA TYR A 55 -2.85 -8.28 5.20
C TYR A 55 -2.17 -9.30 6.13
N ALA A 56 -2.14 -10.56 5.72
CA ALA A 56 -1.51 -11.61 6.52
C ALA A 56 0.02 -11.43 6.60
N ASP A 57 0.61 -11.00 5.49
CA ASP A 57 2.03 -10.81 5.27
C ASP A 57 2.27 -9.90 4.04
N VAL A 58 3.53 -9.73 3.66
CA VAL A 58 3.93 -8.91 2.50
C VAL A 58 3.45 -9.52 1.19
N ASP A 59 3.47 -10.86 1.06
CA ASP A 59 3.00 -11.53 -0.16
C ASP A 59 1.51 -11.26 -0.40
N ALA A 60 0.70 -11.24 0.66
CA ALA A 60 -0.71 -10.88 0.60
C ALA A 60 -0.93 -9.44 0.11
N ILE A 61 0.00 -8.51 0.41
CA ILE A 61 -0.03 -7.15 -0.12
C ILE A 61 0.13 -7.15 -1.64
N TYR A 62 1.15 -7.86 -2.16
CA TYR A 62 1.39 -7.95 -3.61
C TYR A 62 0.30 -8.76 -4.34
N ALA A 63 -0.34 -9.71 -3.65
CA ALA A 63 -1.46 -10.46 -4.17
C ALA A 63 -2.79 -9.68 -4.12
N GLY A 64 -2.85 -8.56 -3.38
CA GLY A 64 -4.10 -7.82 -3.14
C GLY A 64 -5.09 -8.55 -2.23
N VAL A 65 -4.64 -9.58 -1.49
CA VAL A 65 -5.47 -10.39 -0.60
C VAL A 65 -5.51 -9.71 0.76
N SER A 66 -6.67 -9.16 1.10
CA SER A 66 -6.84 -8.42 2.35
C SER A 66 -8.21 -8.64 2.97
N ILE A 67 -8.30 -8.29 4.24
CA ILE A 67 -9.55 -8.25 5.00
C ILE A 67 -9.82 -6.81 5.39
N ALA A 68 -11.08 -6.39 5.26
CA ALA A 68 -11.52 -5.11 5.79
C ALA A 68 -11.68 -5.22 7.31
N TYR A 69 -11.53 -4.11 8.00
CA TYR A 69 -11.71 -4.07 9.45
C TYR A 69 -12.49 -2.82 9.85
N ARG A 70 -13.08 -2.86 11.05
CA ARG A 70 -13.73 -1.74 11.71
C ARG A 70 -13.05 -1.58 13.06
N GLY A 71 -12.66 -0.36 13.42
CA GLY A 71 -12.41 -0.02 14.82
C GLY A 71 -13.67 0.59 15.42
N ASP A 72 -13.80 0.54 16.75
CA ASP A 72 -14.83 1.29 17.45
C ASP A 72 -14.71 2.78 17.07
N ALA A 73 -15.74 3.30 16.39
CA ALA A 73 -15.84 4.71 16.06
C ALA A 73 -15.87 5.55 17.35
N ALA A 74 -15.20 6.70 17.30
CA ALA A 74 -15.07 7.74 18.32
C ALA A 74 -16.01 7.57 19.55
N GLY A 75 -15.46 7.06 20.67
CA GLY A 75 -16.18 7.07 21.95
C GLY A 75 -15.68 6.07 22.99
N ARG A 76 -14.98 4.99 22.59
CA ARG A 76 -14.31 4.07 23.52
C ARG A 76 -12.84 3.97 23.17
N SER A 77 -12.00 4.65 23.97
CA SER A 77 -10.56 4.44 23.94
C SER A 77 -10.27 2.94 24.15
N VAL A 78 -9.50 2.35 23.24
CA VAL A 78 -8.87 1.05 23.44
C VAL A 78 -7.98 1.15 24.70
N ARG A 79 -8.42 0.59 25.84
CA ARG A 79 -7.86 0.93 27.18
C ARG A 79 -6.64 0.10 27.62
N GLY A 80 -5.44 0.72 27.62
CA GLY A 80 -4.36 0.45 28.59
C GLY A 80 -3.19 -0.47 28.19
N GLY A 81 -1.98 0.08 27.98
CA GLY A 81 -0.73 -0.65 27.69
C GLY A 81 0.21 0.15 26.78
N PRO A 82 1.53 -0.15 26.67
CA PRO A 82 2.49 0.72 25.98
C PRO A 82 2.12 0.91 24.51
N ALA A 83 1.90 2.18 24.12
CA ALA A 83 1.50 2.67 22.79
C ALA A 83 0.44 1.82 22.05
N ARG A 84 -0.79 1.87 22.56
CA ARG A 84 -1.96 1.36 21.85
C ARG A 84 -2.30 2.26 20.67
N MET A 85 -2.68 1.65 19.55
CA MET A 85 -3.13 2.37 18.36
C MET A 85 -4.64 2.59 18.41
N ALA A 86 -5.12 3.75 17.94
CA ALA A 86 -6.53 4.06 17.75
C ALA A 86 -6.89 4.00 16.27
N PHE A 87 -8.09 3.52 15.94
CA PHE A 87 -8.60 3.57 14.57
C PHE A 87 -9.16 4.97 14.28
N ASP A 88 -8.62 5.63 13.25
CA ASP A 88 -9.16 6.87 12.70
C ASP A 88 -10.06 6.55 11.50
N PRO A 89 -11.38 6.78 11.60
CA PRO A 89 -12.30 6.51 10.51
C PRO A 89 -12.09 7.44 9.30
N ALA A 90 -11.46 8.61 9.45
CA ALA A 90 -11.26 9.56 8.36
C ALA A 90 -10.15 9.09 7.41
N SER A 91 -9.00 8.70 7.94
CA SER A 91 -7.93 8.05 7.17
C SER A 91 -8.21 6.57 6.89
N ARG A 92 -9.13 5.96 7.66
CA ARG A 92 -9.39 4.51 7.70
C ARG A 92 -8.19 3.72 8.19
N ASP A 93 -7.43 4.29 9.12
CA ASP A 93 -6.12 3.78 9.48
C ASP A 93 -5.89 3.75 10.99
N PHE A 94 -4.84 3.07 11.43
CA PHE A 94 -4.41 3.07 12.83
C PHE A 94 -3.39 4.18 13.09
N VAL A 95 -3.70 5.05 14.05
CA VAL A 95 -2.82 6.13 14.53
C VAL A 95 -2.36 5.89 15.97
N ASP A 96 -1.17 6.37 16.33
CA ASP A 96 -0.69 6.27 17.73
C ASP A 96 -1.63 7.06 18.65
N ALA A 97 -2.14 6.44 19.72
CA ALA A 97 -3.01 7.11 20.67
C ALA A 97 -2.24 8.13 21.55
N GLY A 98 -0.90 8.17 21.47
CA GLY A 98 -0.04 9.13 22.15
C GLY A 98 0.45 10.28 21.24
N SER A 99 -0.15 11.45 21.43
CA SER A 99 0.39 12.80 21.11
C SER A 99 1.34 12.95 19.90
N SER A 100 0.80 13.00 18.69
CA SER A 100 1.35 13.82 17.61
C SER A 100 0.25 14.12 16.59
N GLY A 101 0.04 15.41 16.29
CA GLY A 101 -1.04 15.87 15.42
C GLY A 101 -0.92 15.38 13.97
N ALA A 102 -2.10 15.19 13.37
CA ALA A 102 -2.38 14.81 11.98
C ALA A 102 -1.93 13.40 11.53
N PRO A 103 -2.78 12.64 10.81
CA PRO A 103 -2.37 11.38 10.21
C PRO A 103 -1.42 11.67 9.05
N LEU A 104 -0.13 11.42 9.27
CA LEU A 104 0.74 10.97 8.19
C LEU A 104 0.07 9.73 7.60
N ALA A 105 -0.07 9.62 6.27
CA ALA A 105 -0.54 8.38 5.66
C ALA A 105 0.29 7.23 6.27
N PRO A 106 -0.33 6.27 6.96
CA PRO A 106 0.43 5.38 7.82
C PRO A 106 1.27 4.48 6.93
N MET A 107 2.55 4.42 7.28
CA MET A 107 3.41 3.38 6.76
C MET A 107 2.81 2.01 7.08
N PRO A 108 2.96 1.01 6.20
CA PRO A 108 2.55 -0.35 6.49
C PRO A 108 3.22 -0.78 7.80
N GLN A 109 2.43 -1.32 8.71
CA GLN A 109 2.89 -1.66 10.05
C GLN A 109 2.32 -2.99 10.49
N TRP A 110 3.17 -3.79 11.12
CA TRP A 110 2.73 -5.00 11.79
C TRP A 110 2.00 -4.65 13.08
N LEU A 111 0.81 -5.20 13.23
CA LEU A 111 -0.02 -5.08 14.41
C LEU A 111 -0.26 -6.45 15.04
N ARG A 112 -0.29 -6.48 16.36
CA ARG A 112 -0.93 -7.55 17.13
C ARG A 112 -2.34 -7.08 17.47
N LEU A 113 -3.33 -7.86 17.05
CA LEU A 113 -4.74 -7.49 17.08
C LEU A 113 -5.49 -8.45 18.01
N THR A 114 -6.40 -7.90 18.80
CA THR A 114 -7.52 -8.63 19.40
C THR A 114 -8.80 -8.12 18.75
N ALA A 115 -9.60 -9.03 18.20
CA ALA A 115 -10.75 -8.66 17.39
C ALA A 115 -11.90 -9.66 17.52
N LEU A 116 -13.11 -9.22 17.21
CA LEU A 116 -14.24 -10.10 16.92
C LEU A 116 -14.30 -10.35 15.42
N THR A 117 -14.47 -11.62 15.03
CA THR A 117 -14.81 -11.94 13.64
C THR A 117 -16.21 -11.43 13.33
N ALA A 118 -16.38 -10.82 12.17
CA ALA A 118 -17.64 -10.24 11.74
C ALA A 118 -17.88 -10.48 10.25
N ARG A 119 -19.07 -10.13 9.80
CA ARG A 119 -19.45 -10.12 8.39
C ARG A 119 -19.94 -8.72 8.05
N CYS A 120 -19.50 -8.19 6.92
CA CYS A 120 -20.02 -6.91 6.47
C CYS A 120 -21.49 -7.07 6.06
N ALA A 121 -22.35 -6.16 6.55
CA ALA A 121 -23.79 -6.16 6.29
C ALA A 121 -24.29 -4.80 5.74
N SER A 122 -23.41 -4.03 5.07
CA SER A 122 -23.73 -2.70 4.56
C SER A 122 -23.44 -2.57 3.06
N VAL A 123 -24.20 -1.71 2.37
CA VAL A 123 -24.12 -1.37 0.93
C VAL A 123 -22.70 -0.96 0.46
N GLN A 124 -21.82 -0.59 1.38
CA GLN A 124 -20.42 -0.22 1.11
C GLN A 124 -19.47 -1.42 0.93
N CYS A 125 -19.97 -2.63 1.12
CA CYS A 125 -19.28 -3.88 0.81
C CYS A 125 -19.93 -4.45 -0.46
N ALA A 126 -19.16 -4.54 -1.55
CA ALA A 126 -19.66 -5.05 -2.84
C ALA A 126 -20.13 -6.52 -2.78
N ALA A 127 -19.91 -7.22 -1.66
CA ALA A 127 -20.46 -8.52 -1.36
C ALA A 127 -20.97 -8.53 0.09
N ASP A 128 -22.29 -8.60 0.27
CA ASP A 128 -22.88 -8.96 1.54
C ASP A 128 -22.26 -10.31 1.99
N ALA A 129 -21.73 -10.39 3.21
CA ALA A 129 -20.97 -11.52 3.79
C ALA A 129 -19.43 -11.55 3.62
N ALA A 130 -18.79 -10.53 3.05
CA ALA A 130 -17.32 -10.43 3.12
C ALA A 130 -16.83 -10.44 4.59
N PRO A 131 -15.76 -11.20 4.92
CA PRO A 131 -15.22 -11.24 6.27
C PRO A 131 -14.70 -9.87 6.67
N VAL A 132 -14.99 -9.47 7.91
CA VAL A 132 -14.51 -8.24 8.53
C VAL A 132 -14.02 -8.56 9.93
N LEU A 133 -13.08 -7.77 10.45
CA LEU A 133 -12.68 -7.81 11.85
C LEU A 133 -13.13 -6.56 12.60
N ASP A 134 -13.83 -6.73 13.71
CA ASP A 134 -14.15 -5.67 14.65
C ASP A 134 -13.04 -5.60 15.70
N ILE A 135 -12.17 -4.61 15.54
CA ILE A 135 -10.92 -4.50 16.30
C ILE A 135 -11.22 -3.95 17.68
N VAL A 136 -10.90 -4.75 18.69
CA VAL A 136 -11.06 -4.42 20.11
C VAL A 136 -9.79 -3.81 20.68
N ALA A 137 -8.63 -4.36 20.28
CA ALA A 137 -7.33 -3.83 20.65
C ALA A 137 -6.29 -4.04 19.54
N ALA A 138 -5.34 -3.11 19.45
CA ALA A 138 -4.25 -3.14 18.48
C ALA A 138 -2.97 -2.57 19.10
N ASP A 139 -1.89 -3.34 19.02
CA ASP A 139 -0.56 -2.93 19.45
C ASP A 139 0.41 -3.00 18.28
N ARG A 140 1.27 -1.98 18.14
CA ARG A 140 2.27 -1.93 17.08
C ARG A 140 3.48 -2.80 17.41
N VAL A 141 3.92 -3.60 16.43
CA VAL A 141 5.19 -4.31 16.48
C VAL A 141 6.30 -3.39 15.94
N ARG A 142 7.01 -2.69 16.84
CA ARG A 142 7.92 -1.57 16.49
C ARG A 142 9.17 -1.98 15.72
N ASP A 143 9.72 -3.15 16.03
CA ASP A 143 11.02 -3.59 15.50
C ASP A 143 10.90 -4.56 14.31
N ARG A 144 9.74 -4.52 13.62
CA ARG A 144 9.49 -5.32 12.41
C ARG A 144 9.04 -4.40 11.29
N PRO A 145 9.95 -3.84 10.48
CA PRO A 145 9.54 -3.08 9.30
C PRO A 145 8.83 -4.01 8.31
N VAL A 146 7.83 -3.47 7.62
CA VAL A 146 7.20 -4.17 6.50
C VAL A 146 7.98 -3.82 5.24
N GLU A 147 8.88 -4.72 4.86
CA GLU A 147 9.79 -4.51 3.74
C GLU A 147 9.15 -4.89 2.39
N ARG A 148 9.52 -4.18 1.33
CA ARG A 148 9.08 -4.53 -0.03
C ARG A 148 9.75 -5.82 -0.50
N LEU A 149 9.12 -6.51 -1.44
CA LEU A 149 9.76 -7.65 -2.10
C LEU A 149 10.76 -7.13 -3.15
N LEU A 150 11.93 -7.77 -3.21
CA LEU A 150 12.91 -7.50 -4.25
C LEU A 150 12.65 -8.40 -5.45
N ARG A 151 12.95 -7.90 -6.65
CA ARG A 151 12.85 -8.66 -7.88
C ARG A 151 13.68 -9.95 -7.82
N ALA A 152 14.86 -9.89 -7.18
CA ALA A 152 15.74 -11.03 -7.00
C ALA A 152 15.21 -12.10 -6.03
N ASP A 153 14.27 -11.75 -5.15
CA ASP A 153 13.83 -12.60 -4.04
C ASP A 153 12.49 -13.30 -4.33
N VAL A 154 11.82 -12.95 -5.44
CA VAL A 154 10.50 -13.49 -5.78
C VAL A 154 10.43 -13.98 -7.22
N ALA A 155 9.62 -15.02 -7.45
CA ALA A 155 9.42 -15.56 -8.77
C ALA A 155 8.81 -14.51 -9.73
N PRO A 156 9.16 -14.53 -11.03
CA PRO A 156 8.62 -13.59 -12.01
C PRO A 156 7.09 -13.54 -12.11
N ALA A 157 6.39 -14.60 -11.69
CA ALA A 157 4.93 -14.63 -11.64
C ALA A 157 4.32 -13.65 -10.61
N ALA A 158 5.08 -13.27 -9.58
CA ALA A 158 4.63 -12.30 -8.57
C ALA A 158 4.75 -10.84 -9.05
N TRP A 159 5.51 -10.58 -10.12
CA TRP A 159 5.75 -9.22 -10.61
C TRP A 159 4.49 -8.67 -11.28
N LYS A 160 3.99 -7.55 -10.77
CA LYS A 160 2.89 -6.77 -11.37
C LYS A 160 3.39 -5.74 -12.38
N LEU A 161 4.69 -5.44 -12.33
CA LEU A 161 5.41 -4.61 -13.27
C LEU A 161 6.52 -5.40 -13.96
N ARG A 162 6.53 -5.37 -15.29
CA ARG A 162 7.53 -6.05 -16.11
C ARG A 162 8.26 -5.07 -17.01
N PRO A 163 9.55 -5.32 -17.32
CA PRO A 163 10.22 -4.58 -18.39
C PRO A 163 9.37 -4.68 -19.66
N LEU A 164 9.13 -3.53 -20.28
CA LEU A 164 8.41 -3.48 -21.53
C LEU A 164 9.26 -4.19 -22.60
N ALA A 165 8.63 -5.06 -23.39
CA ALA A 165 9.33 -5.80 -24.44
C ALA A 165 9.94 -4.82 -25.46
N ALA A 166 11.16 -5.11 -25.93
CA ALA A 166 11.91 -4.20 -26.80
C ALA A 166 11.22 -3.97 -28.16
N ASP A 167 10.45 -4.94 -28.61
CA ASP A 167 9.62 -4.92 -29.83
C ASP A 167 8.24 -4.27 -29.60
N SER A 168 7.90 -3.87 -28.38
CA SER A 168 6.67 -3.14 -28.11
C SER A 168 6.66 -1.80 -28.86
N PRO A 169 5.56 -1.45 -29.55
CA PRO A 169 5.42 -0.15 -30.22
C PRO A 169 5.49 1.04 -29.25
N TRP A 170 5.37 0.78 -27.94
CA TRP A 170 5.44 1.78 -26.89
C TRP A 170 6.86 2.00 -26.34
N ALA A 171 7.78 1.04 -26.51
CA ALA A 171 9.12 1.11 -25.93
C ALA A 171 9.91 2.33 -26.40
N ALA A 172 9.90 2.61 -27.71
CA ALA A 172 10.57 3.79 -28.27
C ALA A 172 9.94 5.10 -27.78
N ARG A 173 8.60 5.16 -27.67
CA ARG A 173 7.87 6.35 -27.21
C ARG A 173 8.20 6.68 -25.74
N PHE A 174 8.07 5.69 -24.86
CA PHE A 174 8.45 5.85 -23.45
C PHE A 174 9.94 6.15 -23.29
N GLY A 175 10.81 5.57 -24.14
CA GLY A 175 12.23 5.92 -24.20
C GLY A 175 12.46 7.40 -24.47
N ALA A 176 11.79 7.97 -25.47
CA ALA A 176 11.87 9.39 -25.79
C ALA A 176 11.31 10.28 -24.67
N ALA A 177 10.17 9.91 -24.07
CA ALA A 177 9.62 10.64 -22.92
C ALA A 177 10.58 10.62 -21.73
N ALA A 178 11.25 9.50 -21.46
CA ALA A 178 12.26 9.39 -20.42
C ALA A 178 13.47 10.30 -20.69
N ASP A 179 13.94 10.34 -21.93
CA ASP A 179 15.07 11.16 -22.36
C ASP A 179 14.75 12.67 -22.32
N ALA A 180 13.47 13.05 -22.44
CA ALA A 180 13.02 14.42 -22.20
C ALA A 180 12.84 14.74 -20.71
N LEU A 181 12.23 13.84 -19.95
CA LEU A 181 11.84 14.07 -18.57
C LEU A 181 13.03 14.10 -17.60
N PHE A 182 13.94 13.13 -17.71
CA PHE A 182 15.03 13.02 -16.74
C PHE A 182 15.96 14.24 -16.73
N PRO A 183 16.41 14.79 -17.89
CA PRO A 183 17.17 16.04 -17.91
C PRO A 183 16.38 17.24 -17.36
N ALA A 184 15.09 17.34 -17.64
CA ALA A 184 14.23 18.41 -17.13
C ALA A 184 14.09 18.38 -15.59
N LEU A 185 13.96 17.18 -15.01
CA LEU A 185 13.97 17.03 -13.54
C LEU A 185 15.36 17.30 -12.95
N ARG A 186 16.42 16.87 -13.64
CA ARG A 186 17.81 17.07 -13.24
C ARG A 186 18.21 18.56 -13.23
N SER A 187 17.71 19.36 -14.15
CA SER A 187 18.01 20.81 -14.20
C SER A 187 17.40 21.57 -13.02
N ARG A 188 16.35 21.01 -12.39
CA ARG A 188 15.56 21.61 -11.32
C ARG A 188 14.87 22.92 -11.72
N ASP A 189 14.88 23.24 -13.00
CA ASP A 189 14.27 24.44 -13.54
C ASP A 189 12.77 24.17 -13.80
N PRO A 190 11.85 24.84 -13.06
CA PRO A 190 10.42 24.67 -13.28
C PRO A 190 9.99 24.94 -14.72
N GLN A 191 10.70 25.78 -15.47
CA GLN A 191 10.38 26.03 -16.88
C GLN A 191 10.55 24.78 -17.75
N GLN A 192 11.39 23.83 -17.34
CA GLN A 192 11.68 22.62 -18.11
C GLN A 192 10.76 21.45 -17.74
N TRP A 193 10.50 21.22 -16.44
CA TRP A 193 9.73 20.05 -16.02
C TRP A 193 8.24 20.30 -15.81
N VAL A 194 7.80 21.51 -15.43
CA VAL A 194 6.36 21.80 -15.22
C VAL A 194 5.53 21.48 -16.48
N PRO A 195 5.95 21.85 -17.71
CA PRO A 195 5.21 21.49 -18.92
C PRO A 195 4.99 19.98 -19.08
N LEU A 196 5.95 19.16 -18.67
CA LEU A 196 5.92 17.69 -18.80
C LEU A 196 5.01 17.02 -17.75
N LEU A 197 4.69 17.72 -16.65
CA LEU A 197 3.89 17.21 -15.54
C LEU A 197 2.43 17.73 -15.55
N GLY A 198 2.05 18.52 -16.55
CA GLY A 198 0.70 19.09 -16.70
C GLY A 198 0.68 20.58 -17.03
N GLY A 199 1.84 21.25 -17.06
CA GLY A 199 1.95 22.65 -17.41
C GLY A 199 1.10 23.54 -16.52
N ARG A 200 0.27 24.39 -17.14
CA ARG A 200 -0.69 25.26 -16.43
C ARG A 200 -1.73 24.53 -15.58
N TRP A 201 -1.92 23.22 -15.80
CA TRP A 201 -2.88 22.39 -15.07
C TRP A 201 -2.26 21.62 -13.92
N LEU A 202 -0.94 21.77 -13.70
CA LEU A 202 -0.29 21.20 -12.53
C LEU A 202 -0.70 22.01 -11.28
N ALA A 203 -1.33 21.35 -10.31
CA ALA A 203 -1.76 22.02 -9.09
C ALA A 203 -0.55 22.59 -8.32
N ALA A 204 -0.73 23.73 -7.66
CA ALA A 204 0.34 24.39 -6.90
C ALA A 204 0.94 23.46 -5.82
N ALA A 205 0.11 22.65 -5.17
CA ALA A 205 0.55 21.66 -4.18
C ALA A 205 1.43 20.56 -4.80
N ASP A 206 1.08 20.07 -6.00
CA ASP A 206 1.87 19.08 -6.74
C ASP A 206 3.20 19.67 -7.19
N ARG A 207 3.18 20.90 -7.72
CA ARG A 207 4.38 21.64 -8.11
C ARG A 207 5.34 21.77 -6.92
N ALA A 208 4.86 22.28 -5.79
CA ALA A 208 5.67 22.45 -4.59
C ALA A 208 6.20 21.10 -4.05
N ARG A 209 5.42 20.01 -4.17
CA ARG A 209 5.84 18.66 -3.78
C ARG A 209 6.99 18.16 -4.66
N VAL A 210 6.92 18.35 -5.98
CA VAL A 210 8.00 17.96 -6.90
C VAL A 210 9.24 18.82 -6.69
N GLU A 211 9.10 20.13 -6.50
CA GLU A 211 10.22 21.04 -6.19
C GLU A 211 10.97 20.60 -4.92
N ARG A 212 10.24 20.28 -3.85
CA ARG A 212 10.84 19.74 -2.62
C ARG A 212 11.57 18.42 -2.88
N LEU A 213 10.98 17.54 -3.68
CA LEU A 213 11.54 16.23 -3.98
C LEU A 213 12.90 16.31 -4.65
N ILE A 214 12.96 17.00 -5.78
CA ILE A 214 14.17 17.08 -6.61
C ILE A 214 15.24 17.96 -5.93
N GLY A 215 14.84 18.81 -4.98
CA GLY A 215 15.74 19.59 -4.13
C GLY A 215 16.31 18.82 -2.93
N ALA A 216 15.60 17.82 -2.41
CA ALA A 216 15.99 17.08 -1.21
C ALA A 216 17.19 16.17 -1.46
N ARG A 217 18.25 16.31 -0.64
CA ARG A 217 19.47 15.48 -0.75
C ARG A 217 19.21 13.99 -0.50
N SER A 218 18.19 13.67 0.28
CA SER A 218 17.81 12.31 0.65
C SER A 218 16.96 11.61 -0.41
N ASN A 219 16.54 12.31 -1.47
CA ASN A 219 15.66 11.73 -2.48
C ASN A 219 16.42 10.98 -3.58
N PRO A 220 15.93 9.83 -4.07
CA PRO A 220 16.51 9.11 -5.20
C PRO A 220 16.80 9.94 -6.47
N PHE A 221 16.00 10.96 -6.81
CA PHE A 221 16.32 11.84 -7.96
C PHE A 221 17.59 12.66 -7.73
N PHE A 222 17.91 13.01 -6.48
CA PHE A 222 19.15 13.70 -6.15
C PHE A 222 20.37 12.82 -6.40
N ALA A 223 20.32 11.56 -5.96
CA ALA A 223 21.36 10.59 -6.26
C ALA A 223 21.51 10.47 -7.77
N ALA A 224 20.42 10.09 -8.47
CA ALA A 224 20.37 9.89 -9.93
C ALA A 224 20.90 11.09 -10.75
N SER A 225 20.58 12.32 -10.34
CA SER A 225 20.99 13.55 -11.02
C SER A 225 22.48 13.91 -10.85
N ARG A 226 23.16 13.34 -9.84
CA ARG A 226 24.58 13.61 -9.56
C ARG A 226 25.57 12.59 -10.13
N ALA A 227 25.12 11.51 -10.78
CA ALA A 227 26.07 10.59 -11.40
C ALA A 227 26.86 11.29 -12.49
N ARG A 228 28.14 10.88 -12.56
CA ARG A 228 29.02 11.13 -13.69
C ARG A 228 28.61 10.27 -14.88
N GLU A 229 28.21 9.04 -14.62
CA GLU A 229 27.75 8.09 -15.64
C GLU A 229 26.26 8.24 -15.92
N LYS A 230 25.82 7.77 -17.10
CA LYS A 230 24.40 7.71 -17.42
C LYS A 230 23.75 6.67 -16.48
N PRO A 231 22.73 7.03 -15.69
CA PRO A 231 22.06 6.05 -14.84
C PRO A 231 21.43 4.94 -15.69
N GLN A 232 21.41 3.72 -15.15
CA GLN A 232 20.62 2.63 -15.70
C GLN A 232 19.15 3.05 -15.72
N ARG A 233 18.40 2.61 -16.75
CA ARG A 233 17.00 2.94 -16.95
C ARG A 233 16.21 1.67 -17.25
N VAL A 234 15.04 1.54 -16.64
CA VAL A 234 14.04 0.54 -16.99
C VAL A 234 12.71 1.21 -17.33
N ILE A 235 12.00 0.68 -18.33
CA ILE A 235 10.62 1.05 -18.66
C ILE A 235 9.75 -0.14 -18.26
N LEU A 236 8.86 0.05 -17.29
CA LEU A 236 8.04 -0.98 -16.71
C LEU A 236 6.58 -0.80 -17.13
N GLY A 237 6.05 -1.78 -17.85
CA GLY A 237 4.62 -1.88 -18.13
C GLY A 237 3.91 -2.70 -17.06
N TRP A 238 2.59 -2.54 -17.00
CA TRP A 238 1.72 -3.41 -16.23
C TRP A 238 1.77 -4.83 -16.79
N ASP A 239 1.79 -5.82 -15.91
CA ASP A 239 1.61 -7.21 -16.32
C ASP A 239 0.24 -7.36 -16.99
N ALA A 240 0.19 -8.02 -18.14
CA ALA A 240 -1.05 -8.11 -18.92
C ALA A 240 -2.21 -8.65 -18.07
N ALA A 241 -1.97 -9.63 -17.18
CA ALA A 241 -3.01 -10.22 -16.34
C ALA A 241 -3.62 -9.23 -15.31
N THR A 242 -3.04 -8.04 -15.15
CA THR A 242 -3.57 -6.97 -14.30
C THR A 242 -4.48 -5.99 -15.04
N LEU A 243 -4.48 -6.00 -16.38
CA LEU A 243 -5.34 -5.15 -17.21
C LEU A 243 -6.68 -5.82 -17.49
N ASP A 244 -7.76 -5.05 -17.43
CA ASP A 244 -9.06 -5.51 -17.93
C ASP A 244 -9.07 -5.61 -19.47
N VAL A 245 -10.11 -6.23 -20.03
CA VAL A 245 -10.22 -6.47 -21.47
C VAL A 245 -10.27 -5.16 -22.28
N GLY A 246 -10.91 -4.12 -21.75
CA GLY A 246 -11.03 -2.83 -22.40
C GLY A 246 -9.72 -2.03 -22.36
N GLU A 247 -9.07 -1.99 -21.20
CA GLU A 247 -7.74 -1.39 -21.03
C GLU A 247 -6.71 -2.04 -21.96
N ARG A 248 -6.72 -3.37 -22.04
CA ARG A 248 -5.84 -4.11 -22.94
C ARG A 248 -6.11 -3.76 -24.41
N ALA A 249 -7.38 -3.70 -24.82
CA ALA A 249 -7.72 -3.33 -26.19
C ALA A 249 -7.26 -1.91 -26.56
N LEU A 250 -7.30 -0.95 -25.63
CA LEU A 250 -6.79 0.41 -25.86
C LEU A 250 -5.27 0.46 -25.98
N VAL A 251 -4.56 -0.34 -25.18
CA VAL A 251 -3.10 -0.48 -25.23
C VAL A 251 -2.66 -1.13 -26.55
N ASP A 252 -3.32 -2.22 -26.94
CA ASP A 252 -3.06 -2.96 -28.18
C ASP A 252 -3.40 -2.10 -29.41
N ALA A 253 -4.48 -1.32 -29.34
CA ALA A 253 -4.85 -0.35 -30.37
C ALA A 253 -3.92 0.87 -30.43
N GLY A 254 -2.94 0.98 -29.53
CA GLY A 254 -1.99 2.08 -29.54
C GLY A 254 -2.59 3.42 -29.11
N GLN A 255 -3.76 3.46 -28.47
CA GLN A 255 -4.51 4.69 -28.17
C GLN A 255 -4.15 5.31 -26.82
N VAL A 256 -3.93 4.46 -25.83
CA VAL A 256 -3.54 4.83 -24.47
C VAL A 256 -2.49 3.84 -24.01
N ALA A 257 -1.44 4.32 -23.36
CA ALA A 257 -0.52 3.45 -22.66
C ALA A 257 0.03 4.16 -21.45
N GLU A 258 0.32 3.38 -20.42
CA GLU A 258 0.99 3.86 -19.23
C GLU A 258 2.23 3.00 -18.99
N ALA A 259 3.31 3.64 -18.51
CA ALA A 259 4.48 2.92 -18.02
C ALA A 259 5.09 3.65 -16.81
N ILE A 260 5.77 2.91 -15.95
CA ILE A 260 6.63 3.45 -14.91
C ILE A 260 8.07 3.38 -15.41
N ILE A 261 8.73 4.52 -15.45
CA ILE A 261 10.12 4.65 -15.88
C ILE A 261 10.96 4.91 -14.66
N CYS A 262 11.97 4.06 -14.42
CA CYS A 262 12.87 4.20 -13.29
C CYS A 262 14.31 4.38 -13.74
N TRP A 263 15.07 5.15 -12.96
CA TRP A 263 16.49 5.40 -13.11
C TRP A 263 17.23 5.00 -11.84
N SER A 264 18.39 4.39 -11.99
CA SER A 264 19.27 4.02 -10.87
C SER A 264 20.73 4.17 -11.24
N GLN A 265 21.56 4.39 -10.23
CA GLN A 265 23.02 4.36 -10.35
C GLN A 265 23.63 3.11 -9.73
N HIS A 266 22.80 2.26 -9.13
CA HIS A 266 23.24 1.01 -8.55
C HIS A 266 23.67 0.06 -9.66
N ALA A 267 24.85 -0.58 -9.51
CA ALA A 267 25.34 -1.54 -10.47
C ALA A 267 24.39 -2.73 -10.63
N ASP A 268 23.68 -3.08 -9.54
CA ASP A 268 22.73 -4.19 -9.43
C ASP A 268 21.27 -3.76 -9.63
N ALA A 269 21.00 -2.62 -10.30
CA ALA A 269 19.65 -2.07 -10.41
C ALA A 269 18.60 -3.04 -10.96
N GLU A 270 18.98 -3.97 -11.86
CA GLU A 270 18.10 -5.04 -12.36
C GLU A 270 17.45 -5.89 -11.26
N ARG A 271 18.16 -6.09 -10.13
CA ARG A 271 17.66 -6.82 -8.96
C ARG A 271 16.76 -5.97 -8.08
N LEU A 272 16.86 -4.66 -8.21
CA LEU A 272 16.27 -3.69 -7.30
C LEU A 272 15.01 -3.05 -7.87
N TRP A 273 14.78 -3.06 -9.18
CA TRP A 273 13.62 -2.43 -9.81
C TRP A 273 12.28 -2.75 -9.12
N PRO A 274 11.32 -1.79 -9.09
CA PRO A 274 10.02 -2.01 -8.49
C PRO A 274 9.28 -3.14 -9.21
N ILE A 275 8.58 -3.99 -8.45
CA ILE A 275 7.79 -5.10 -8.99
C ILE A 275 6.29 -4.83 -8.91
N ALA A 276 5.87 -3.81 -8.16
CA ALA A 276 4.51 -3.27 -8.14
C ALA A 276 4.52 -1.73 -8.21
N ALA A 277 3.41 -1.13 -8.64
CA ALA A 277 3.31 0.32 -8.80
C ALA A 277 3.57 1.09 -7.49
N PHE A 278 3.14 0.55 -6.35
CA PHE A 278 3.37 1.16 -5.04
C PHE A 278 4.84 1.12 -4.58
N ASP A 279 5.70 0.32 -5.22
CA ASP A 279 7.15 0.35 -4.96
C ASP A 279 7.81 1.60 -5.58
N ALA A 280 7.21 2.15 -6.64
CA ALA A 280 7.69 3.33 -7.37
C ALA A 280 7.34 4.66 -6.66
N ASP A 281 7.37 4.66 -5.33
CA ASP A 281 6.92 5.74 -4.46
C ASP A 281 7.96 6.86 -4.23
N ASN A 282 9.16 6.76 -4.79
CA ASN A 282 10.26 7.69 -4.62
C ASN A 282 10.59 8.06 -3.15
N ARG A 283 10.30 7.17 -2.20
CA ARG A 283 10.61 7.45 -0.79
C ARG A 283 12.13 7.63 -0.59
N PRO A 284 12.57 8.40 0.42
CA PRO A 284 13.98 8.45 0.78
C PRO A 284 14.55 7.05 1.03
N GLY A 285 15.75 6.78 0.51
CA GLY A 285 16.42 5.49 0.61
C GLY A 285 16.12 4.50 -0.52
N ARG A 286 15.21 4.79 -1.46
CA ARG A 286 15.03 3.95 -2.65
C ARG A 286 16.32 3.92 -3.48
N PRO A 287 16.71 2.73 -3.99
CA PRO A 287 17.86 2.62 -4.89
C PRO A 287 17.55 3.09 -6.32
N TYR A 288 16.35 3.63 -6.58
CA TYR A 288 15.89 4.11 -7.87
C TYR A 288 14.96 5.32 -7.72
N ALA A 289 14.92 6.14 -8.75
CA ALA A 289 13.95 7.22 -8.92
C ALA A 289 12.99 6.84 -10.04
N CYS A 290 11.67 7.02 -9.87
CA CYS A 290 10.67 6.62 -10.84
C CYS A 290 9.71 7.76 -11.21
N ALA A 291 9.23 7.73 -12.44
CA ALA A 291 8.15 8.55 -12.94
C ALA A 291 7.14 7.68 -13.67
N ARG A 292 5.86 7.90 -13.42
CA ARG A 292 4.79 7.27 -14.18
C ARG A 292 4.43 8.16 -15.36
N ILE A 293 4.39 7.61 -16.57
CA ILE A 293 4.08 8.35 -17.80
C ILE A 293 2.82 7.75 -18.41
N ALA A 294 1.83 8.60 -18.66
CA ALA A 294 0.62 8.24 -19.38
C ALA A 294 0.61 8.91 -20.76
N TYR A 295 0.48 8.11 -21.80
CA TYR A 295 0.22 8.55 -23.17
C TYR A 295 -1.27 8.56 -23.46
N SER A 296 -1.70 9.57 -24.21
CA SER A 296 -3.00 9.60 -24.86
C SER A 296 -2.84 10.08 -26.30
N ILE A 297 -3.35 9.29 -27.24
CA ILE A 297 -3.42 9.68 -28.65
C ILE A 297 -4.86 10.13 -28.94
N ARG A 298 -5.14 11.42 -28.74
CA ARG A 298 -6.40 12.05 -29.17
C ARG A 298 -6.11 12.96 -30.37
N GLY A 299 -6.67 12.65 -31.53
CA GLY A 299 -6.53 13.49 -32.73
C GLY A 299 -5.24 13.30 -33.53
N GLY A 300 -4.52 12.18 -33.36
CA GLY A 300 -3.37 11.79 -34.19
C GLY A 300 -1.99 12.13 -33.62
N GLU A 301 -1.89 13.10 -32.71
CA GLU A 301 -0.63 13.47 -32.05
C GLU A 301 -0.53 12.82 -30.66
N PRO A 302 0.52 12.04 -30.37
CA PRO A 302 0.71 11.42 -29.07
C PRO A 302 1.10 12.48 -28.04
N GLN A 303 0.20 12.76 -27.10
CA GLN A 303 0.50 13.58 -25.92
C GLN A 303 0.82 12.67 -24.75
N TRP A 304 1.77 13.09 -23.92
CA TRP A 304 2.09 12.38 -22.69
C TRP A 304 2.21 13.35 -21.52
N ARG A 305 1.99 12.80 -20.33
CA ARG A 305 2.18 13.50 -19.06
C ARG A 305 2.89 12.58 -18.08
N ALA A 306 3.82 13.14 -17.34
CA ALA A 306 4.48 12.47 -16.23
C ALA A 306 3.80 12.78 -14.89
N PHE A 307 3.87 11.81 -14.00
CA PHE A 307 3.46 11.86 -12.61
C PHE A 307 4.63 11.37 -11.76
N ILE A 308 4.98 12.16 -10.74
CA ILE A 308 6.03 11.78 -9.78
C ILE A 308 5.32 11.39 -8.50
N ASP A 309 5.14 10.09 -8.33
CA ASP A 309 4.51 9.53 -7.15
C ASP A 309 5.46 9.67 -5.96
N GLN A 310 4.90 10.14 -4.85
CA GLN A 310 5.56 10.25 -3.55
C GLN A 310 4.59 9.69 -2.51
N ALA A 311 4.67 8.38 -2.27
CA ALA A 311 3.89 7.82 -1.18
C ALA A 311 4.70 8.00 0.11
N GLU A 312 4.26 8.93 0.95
CA GLU A 312 4.57 8.90 2.39
C GLU A 312 3.83 7.68 2.97
N GLY A 313 4.28 6.46 2.68
CA GLY A 313 3.54 5.25 3.07
C GLY A 313 3.75 3.98 2.26
N GLY A 314 4.78 3.88 1.41
CA GLY A 314 5.13 2.58 0.80
C GLY A 314 5.82 1.64 1.79
N LEU A 315 6.07 0.41 1.34
CA LEU A 315 6.84 -0.62 2.06
C LEU A 315 8.31 -0.18 2.24
N ALA A 316 8.94 -0.56 3.35
CA ALA A 316 10.33 -0.22 3.64
C ALA A 316 11.28 -0.84 2.60
N GLU A 317 12.41 -0.19 2.34
CA GLU A 317 13.48 -0.79 1.55
C GLU A 317 14.20 -1.86 2.40
N PRO A 318 14.38 -3.10 1.90
CA PRO A 318 15.12 -4.13 2.62
C PRO A 318 16.53 -3.65 2.95
N GLN A 319 16.91 -3.72 4.22
CA GLN A 319 18.26 -3.34 4.63
C GLN A 319 19.26 -4.43 4.22
N ASN A 320 20.29 -4.07 3.45
CA ASN A 320 21.52 -4.85 3.21
C ASN A 320 21.34 -6.37 3.04
N ARG A 321 20.79 -6.81 1.90
CA ARG A 321 21.00 -8.18 1.41
C ARG A 321 22.10 -8.21 0.36
N GLY A 322 23.34 -8.00 0.81
CA GLY A 322 24.55 -8.35 0.07
C GLY A 322 25.20 -7.23 -0.75
N ALA A 323 26.00 -6.40 -0.07
CA ALA A 323 27.34 -6.16 -0.59
C ALA A 323 28.15 -7.43 -0.28
N ILE A 324 28.22 -8.33 -1.26
CA ILE A 324 29.25 -9.39 -1.32
C ILE A 324 29.93 -9.20 -2.67
#